data_AF-A0A661JIQ0-F1
#
_entry.id   AF-A0A661JIQ0-F1
#
_cell.length_a   1.000
_cell.length_b   1.000
_cell.length_c   1.000
_cell.angle_alpha   90.00
_cell.angle_beta   90.00
_cell.angle_gamma   90.00
#
_symmetry.space_group_name_H-M   'P 1'
#
loop_
_entity.id
_entity.type
_entity.pdbx_description
1 polymer ?
#
loop_
_entity_poly.entity_id
_entity_poly.type
_entity_poly.pdbx_seq_one_letter_code
_entity_poly.pdbx_strand_id
1 'polypeptide(L)'
;MKFRKFIPSWFLLFGFFILGYFASEQGGALVSAITDKSYEELKVFSDVLYIVQKDYVEETDVNKLIESAIKGMLSTLDPHSSYMPPDMYQEMQVETKGKFGGLGIEITIKDGILTVVAPIEDTPAFRAGIKAGDQIIKIDGKSTKDMSIMDAVKKLRGKKGTQVTISIMREGFTQPKDLTITRDIIQIKSVKSMVLNERIGY
;
A
#
# COMPACT_ATOMS: atom_id res chain seq x y z
N MET A 1 -74.23 -29.54 21.71
CA MET A 1 -72.99 -29.85 20.96
C MET A 1 -72.44 -28.53 20.40
N LYS A 2 -71.13 -28.27 20.60
CA LYS A 2 -70.48 -26.94 20.56
C LYS A 2 -70.49 -26.26 19.16
N PHE A 3 -70.97 -25.02 19.09
CA PHE A 3 -70.70 -24.09 17.98
C PHE A 3 -69.25 -23.60 18.09
N ARG A 4 -68.38 -24.00 17.16
CA ARG A 4 -67.00 -23.51 17.07
C ARG A 4 -66.99 -22.33 16.10
N LYS A 5 -66.92 -21.10 16.62
CA LYS A 5 -66.79 -19.87 15.82
C LYS A 5 -65.50 -19.96 15.00
N PHE A 6 -65.64 -20.08 13.68
CA PHE A 6 -64.54 -19.98 12.73
C PHE A 6 -64.13 -18.51 12.63
N ILE A 7 -63.05 -18.13 13.31
CA ILE A 7 -62.40 -16.84 13.07
C ILE A 7 -61.59 -17.03 11.77
N PRO A 8 -61.90 -16.29 10.70
CA PRO A 8 -61.17 -16.44 9.45
C PRO A 8 -59.69 -16.07 9.66
N SER A 9 -58.79 -16.91 9.13
CA SER A 9 -57.33 -16.78 9.29
C SER A 9 -56.78 -15.41 8.87
N TRP A 10 -57.52 -14.66 8.06
CA TRP A 10 -57.11 -13.32 7.62
C TRP A 10 -57.22 -12.26 8.74
N PHE A 11 -58.10 -12.46 9.73
CA PHE A 11 -58.22 -11.54 10.87
C PHE A 11 -57.01 -11.62 11.82
N LEU A 12 -56.40 -12.80 11.97
CA LEU A 12 -55.16 -12.97 12.75
C LEU A 12 -53.95 -12.36 12.01
N LEU A 13 -53.91 -12.46 10.68
CA LEU A 13 -52.89 -11.81 9.85
C LEU A 13 -52.97 -10.28 9.89
N PHE A 14 -54.19 -9.72 9.88
CA PHE A 14 -54.39 -8.27 9.98
C PHE A 14 -54.03 -7.74 11.38
N GLY A 15 -54.35 -8.48 12.44
CA GLY A 15 -53.97 -8.14 13.82
C GLY A 15 -52.45 -8.14 14.02
N PHE A 16 -51.74 -9.10 13.40
CA PHE A 16 -50.28 -9.16 13.46
C PHE A 16 -49.61 -7.99 12.71
N PHE A 17 -50.22 -7.52 11.61
CA PHE A 17 -49.74 -6.36 10.87
C PHE A 17 -49.89 -5.06 11.66
N ILE A 18 -51.00 -4.88 12.38
CA ILE A 18 -51.25 -3.70 13.23
C ILE A 18 -50.32 -3.72 14.47
N LEU A 19 -50.11 -4.89 15.09
CA LEU A 19 -49.17 -5.02 16.21
C LEU A 19 -47.72 -4.75 15.79
N GLY A 20 -47.32 -5.21 14.60
CA GLY A 20 -46.00 -4.93 14.02
C GLY A 20 -45.79 -3.45 13.70
N TYR A 21 -46.84 -2.75 13.23
CA TYR A 21 -46.79 -1.32 12.96
C TYR A 21 -46.61 -0.50 14.25
N PHE A 22 -47.37 -0.82 15.31
CA PHE A 22 -47.22 -0.16 16.62
C PHE A 22 -45.90 -0.48 17.32
N ALA A 23 -45.33 -1.68 17.14
CA ALA A 23 -44.01 -2.02 17.67
C ALA A 23 -42.86 -1.31 16.94
N SER A 24 -43.06 -0.92 15.67
CA SER A 24 -42.07 -0.18 14.88
C SER A 24 -41.96 1.30 15.27
N GLU A 25 -43.03 1.92 15.78
CA GLU A 25 -43.01 3.32 16.23
C GLU A 25 -42.22 3.53 17.54
N GLN A 26 -42.21 2.56 18.47
CA GLN A 26 -41.50 2.72 19.74
C GLN A 26 -39.98 2.42 19.65
N GLY A 27 -39.50 1.82 18.56
CA GLY A 27 -38.07 1.57 18.31
C GLY A 27 -37.34 2.65 17.51
N GLY A 28 -38.06 3.61 16.91
CA GLY A 28 -37.51 4.58 15.94
C GLY A 28 -36.79 5.78 16.56
N ALA A 29 -37.07 6.13 17.82
CA ALA A 29 -36.57 7.38 18.42
C ALA A 29 -35.03 7.40 18.63
N LEU A 30 -34.41 6.25 18.90
CA LEU A 30 -32.96 6.17 19.13
C LEU A 30 -32.16 6.07 17.83
N VAL A 31 -32.70 5.41 16.80
CA VAL A 31 -32.04 5.30 15.49
C VAL A 31 -32.12 6.63 14.76
N SER A 32 -33.29 7.28 14.73
CA SER A 32 -33.49 8.57 14.04
C SER A 32 -32.57 9.68 14.57
N ALA A 33 -32.41 9.82 15.89
CA ALA A 33 -31.62 10.90 16.48
C ALA A 33 -30.10 10.75 16.28
N ILE A 34 -29.59 9.51 16.20
CA ILE A 34 -28.18 9.25 15.88
C ILE A 34 -27.91 9.50 14.39
N THR A 35 -28.84 9.13 13.49
CA THR A 35 -28.70 9.45 12.06
C THR A 35 -28.81 10.95 11.76
N ASP A 36 -29.71 11.69 12.39
CA ASP A 36 -29.98 13.09 12.01
C ASP A 36 -28.77 14.00 12.28
N LYS A 37 -28.16 13.87 13.48
CA LYS A 37 -26.99 14.67 13.85
C LYS A 37 -25.76 14.31 13.02
N SER A 38 -25.49 13.02 12.81
CA SER A 38 -24.36 12.59 11.98
C SER A 38 -24.53 12.98 10.51
N TYR A 39 -25.77 13.04 10.01
CA TYR A 39 -26.05 13.48 8.65
C TYR A 39 -25.81 14.98 8.46
N GLU A 40 -26.20 15.81 9.43
CA GLU A 40 -25.88 17.25 9.43
C GLU A 40 -24.37 17.50 9.49
N GLU A 41 -23.62 16.74 10.30
CA GLU A 41 -22.15 16.85 10.37
C GLU A 41 -21.47 16.43 9.06
N LEU A 42 -21.95 15.37 8.41
CA LEU A 42 -21.46 14.94 7.09
C LEU A 42 -21.77 15.97 6.00
N LYS A 43 -22.91 16.67 6.09
CA LYS A 43 -23.26 17.75 5.18
C LYS A 43 -22.29 18.92 5.32
N VAL A 44 -22.00 19.37 6.55
CA VAL A 44 -21.00 20.41 6.79
C VAL A 44 -19.64 20.02 6.21
N PHE A 45 -19.20 18.78 6.43
CA PHE A 45 -17.94 18.29 5.84
C PHE A 45 -17.96 18.34 4.30
N SER A 46 -19.06 17.91 3.69
CA SER A 46 -19.23 17.90 2.23
C SER A 46 -19.26 19.32 1.65
N ASP A 47 -19.93 20.25 2.32
CA ASP A 47 -20.00 21.66 1.92
C ASP A 47 -18.62 22.33 1.97
N VAL A 48 -17.84 22.07 3.03
CA VAL A 48 -16.46 22.57 3.15
C VAL A 48 -15.58 22.00 2.04
N LEU A 49 -15.66 20.69 1.78
CA LEU A 49 -14.89 20.06 0.69
C LEU A 49 -15.25 20.68 -0.66
N TYR A 50 -16.54 20.93 -0.92
CA TYR A 50 -17.02 21.56 -2.15
C TYR A 50 -16.52 23.00 -2.31
N ILE A 51 -16.60 23.82 -1.25
CA ILE A 51 -16.10 25.21 -1.25
C ILE A 51 -14.60 25.24 -1.54
N VAL A 52 -13.82 24.39 -0.87
CA VAL A 52 -12.37 24.30 -1.12
C VAL A 52 -12.09 23.89 -2.56
N GLN A 53 -12.85 22.94 -3.11
CA GLN A 53 -12.62 22.52 -4.49
C GLN A 53 -12.95 23.59 -5.52
N LYS A 54 -13.99 24.40 -5.25
CA LYS A 54 -14.52 25.39 -6.19
C LYS A 54 -13.80 26.74 -6.12
N ASP A 55 -13.52 27.21 -4.92
CA ASP A 55 -13.12 28.61 -4.67
C ASP A 55 -11.62 28.74 -4.36
N TYR A 56 -10.88 27.63 -4.28
CA TYR A 56 -9.42 27.69 -4.10
C TYR A 56 -8.71 28.17 -5.37
N VAL A 57 -7.62 28.89 -5.17
CA VAL A 57 -6.87 29.59 -6.23
C VAL A 57 -6.16 28.64 -7.21
N GLU A 58 -5.87 27.41 -6.78
CA GLU A 58 -5.21 26.36 -7.56
C GLU A 58 -6.12 25.13 -7.71
N GLU A 59 -5.85 24.30 -8.72
CA GLU A 59 -6.55 23.03 -8.90
C GLU A 59 -6.24 22.09 -7.72
N THR A 60 -7.28 21.55 -7.08
CA THR A 60 -7.16 20.69 -5.91
C THR A 60 -7.42 19.22 -6.24
N ASP A 61 -6.55 18.33 -5.76
CA ASP A 61 -6.76 16.88 -5.82
C ASP A 61 -7.66 16.44 -4.66
N VAL A 62 -8.89 16.08 -4.97
CA VAL A 62 -9.90 15.62 -4.00
C VAL A 62 -9.42 14.42 -3.20
N ASN A 63 -8.71 13.47 -3.82
CA ASN A 63 -8.22 12.28 -3.12
C ASN A 63 -7.25 12.69 -2.03
N LYS A 64 -6.32 13.61 -2.35
CA LYS A 64 -5.36 14.13 -1.40
C LYS A 64 -6.01 14.91 -0.26
N LEU A 65 -7.08 15.68 -0.54
CA LEU A 65 -7.86 16.39 0.49
C LEU A 65 -8.54 15.41 1.45
N ILE A 66 -9.21 14.38 0.92
CA ILE A 66 -9.87 13.34 1.73
C ILE A 66 -8.84 12.58 2.58
N GLU A 67 -7.73 12.13 1.99
CA GLU A 67 -6.67 11.44 2.72
C GLU A 67 -6.09 12.31 3.86
N SER A 68 -5.93 13.60 3.61
CA SER A 68 -5.43 14.55 4.61
C SER A 68 -6.45 14.77 5.73
N ALA A 69 -7.74 14.86 5.40
CA ALA A 69 -8.81 14.94 6.38
C ALA A 69 -8.86 13.68 7.28
N ILE A 70 -8.74 12.49 6.69
CA ILE A 70 -8.68 11.23 7.45
C ILE A 70 -7.47 11.22 8.39
N LYS A 71 -6.28 11.59 7.89
CA LYS A 71 -5.08 11.70 8.74
C LYS A 71 -5.26 12.69 9.88
N GLY A 72 -5.90 13.83 9.62
CA GLY A 72 -6.24 14.83 10.65
C GLY A 72 -7.17 14.26 11.72
N MET A 73 -8.25 13.58 11.34
CA MET A 73 -9.16 12.92 12.28
C MET A 73 -8.41 11.91 13.16
N LEU A 74 -7.63 11.02 12.55
CA LEU A 74 -6.90 9.96 13.27
C LEU A 74 -5.84 10.51 14.23
N SER A 75 -5.22 11.65 13.91
CA SER A 75 -4.23 12.30 14.77
C SER A 75 -4.76 12.65 16.17
N THR A 76 -6.08 12.78 16.32
CA THR A 76 -6.74 13.10 17.59
C THR A 76 -7.20 11.88 18.40
N LEU A 77 -7.15 10.67 17.82
CA LEU A 77 -7.55 9.45 18.53
C LEU A 77 -6.41 8.90 19.39
N ASP A 78 -5.35 8.41 18.77
CA ASP A 78 -4.18 7.85 19.47
C ASP A 78 -2.94 7.77 18.55
N PRO A 79 -1.72 7.65 19.10
CA PRO A 79 -0.47 7.62 18.33
C PRO A 79 -0.26 6.40 17.43
N HIS A 80 -1.07 5.35 17.59
CA HIS A 80 -0.98 4.09 16.85
C HIS A 80 -2.10 3.92 15.81
N SER A 81 -3.14 4.77 15.86
CA SER A 81 -4.18 4.85 14.84
C SER A 81 -3.67 5.59 13.60
N SER A 82 -3.66 4.92 12.47
CA SER A 82 -3.24 5.50 11.19
C SER A 82 -4.08 4.98 10.03
N TYR A 83 -4.23 5.83 9.00
CA TYR A 83 -4.86 5.46 7.75
C TYR A 83 -3.77 5.08 6.75
N MET A 84 -3.96 3.94 6.10
CA MET A 84 -3.05 3.43 5.09
C MET A 84 -3.70 3.60 3.71
N PRO A 85 -3.22 4.56 2.89
CA PRO A 85 -3.71 4.70 1.53
C PRO A 85 -3.40 3.45 0.69
N PRO A 86 -4.12 3.21 -0.43
CA PRO A 86 -4.02 1.96 -1.19
C PRO A 86 -2.62 1.62 -1.70
N ASP A 87 -1.81 2.62 -2.07
CA ASP A 87 -0.43 2.46 -2.53
C ASP A 87 0.49 1.98 -1.38
N MET A 88 0.38 2.60 -0.20
CA MET A 88 1.11 2.19 1.00
C MET A 88 0.69 0.79 1.45
N TYR A 89 -0.60 0.46 1.36
CA TYR A 89 -1.09 -0.89 1.66
C TYR A 89 -0.52 -1.95 0.72
N GLN A 90 -0.41 -1.64 -0.57
CA GLN A 90 0.23 -2.52 -1.53
C GLN A 90 1.72 -2.70 -1.22
N GLU A 91 2.44 -1.63 -0.85
CA GLU A 91 3.85 -1.72 -0.48
C GLU A 91 4.05 -2.54 0.81
N MET A 92 3.25 -2.32 1.85
CA MET A 92 3.28 -3.11 3.08
C MET A 92 2.99 -4.60 2.81
N GLN A 93 2.02 -4.91 1.95
CA GLN A 93 1.70 -6.29 1.55
C GLN A 93 2.85 -6.95 0.78
N VAL A 94 3.56 -6.18 -0.03
CA VAL A 94 4.75 -6.62 -0.76
C VAL A 94 5.86 -6.95 0.24
N GLU A 95 6.18 -6.03 1.15
CA GLU A 95 7.19 -6.22 2.21
C GLU A 95 6.88 -7.41 3.14
N THR A 96 5.64 -7.51 3.63
CA THR A 96 5.21 -8.59 4.54
C THR A 96 5.31 -9.96 3.88
N LYS A 97 5.13 -10.04 2.55
CA LYS A 97 5.30 -11.29 1.79
C LYS A 97 6.76 -11.62 1.52
N GLY A 98 7.71 -10.80 1.99
CA GLY A 98 9.12 -10.90 1.67
C GLY A 98 9.40 -10.69 0.19
N LYS A 99 8.49 -10.01 -0.52
CA LYS A 99 8.59 -9.76 -1.95
C LYS A 99 8.84 -8.29 -2.19
N PHE A 100 9.63 -7.90 -3.18
CA PHE A 100 9.71 -6.50 -3.59
C PHE A 100 10.06 -6.37 -5.07
N GLY A 101 9.50 -5.36 -5.74
CA GLY A 101 9.78 -5.08 -7.14
C GLY A 101 11.10 -4.32 -7.29
N GLY A 102 12.06 -4.89 -8.00
CA GLY A 102 13.35 -4.26 -8.21
C GLY A 102 14.36 -5.15 -8.91
N LEU A 103 15.65 -4.91 -8.65
CA LEU A 103 16.75 -5.62 -9.29
C LEU A 103 17.31 -6.76 -8.44
N GLY A 104 17.17 -6.67 -7.11
CA GLY A 104 17.76 -7.62 -6.16
C GLY A 104 19.22 -7.30 -5.83
N ILE A 105 19.52 -6.04 -5.54
CA ILE A 105 20.84 -5.59 -5.08
C ILE A 105 20.74 -4.94 -3.72
N GLU A 106 21.71 -5.23 -2.87
CA GLU A 106 21.99 -4.48 -1.66
C GLU A 106 23.01 -3.39 -1.98
N ILE A 107 22.71 -2.16 -1.56
CA ILE A 107 23.51 -0.97 -1.87
C ILE A 107 23.80 -0.18 -0.60
N THR A 108 24.93 0.50 -0.60
CA THR A 108 25.37 1.41 0.46
C THR A 108 26.08 2.62 -0.13
N ILE A 109 26.30 3.66 0.67
CA ILE A 109 27.24 4.72 0.32
C ILE A 109 28.58 4.42 1.01
N LYS A 110 29.61 4.22 0.20
CA LYS A 110 30.99 4.04 0.66
C LYS A 110 31.83 5.14 0.02
N ASP A 111 32.57 5.90 0.84
CA ASP A 111 33.42 7.00 0.39
C ASP A 111 32.68 8.05 -0.48
N GLY A 112 31.39 8.28 -0.18
CA GLY A 112 30.53 9.20 -0.94
C GLY A 112 30.01 8.66 -2.27
N ILE A 113 30.27 7.38 -2.58
CA ILE A 113 29.87 6.74 -3.85
C ILE A 113 28.87 5.61 -3.56
N LEU A 114 27.79 5.59 -4.36
CA LEU A 114 26.81 4.51 -4.32
C LEU A 114 27.47 3.20 -4.78
N THR A 115 27.56 2.25 -3.86
CA THR A 115 28.33 1.00 -4.02
C THR A 115 27.44 -0.20 -3.73
N VAL A 116 27.58 -1.25 -4.54
CA VAL A 116 26.91 -2.53 -4.34
C VAL A 116 27.60 -3.29 -3.21
N VAL A 117 26.85 -3.62 -2.18
CA VAL A 117 27.31 -4.52 -1.10
C VAL A 117 27.32 -5.94 -1.64
N ALA A 118 26.16 -6.43 -2.08
CA ALA A 118 26.03 -7.75 -2.71
C ALA A 118 24.80 -7.82 -3.63
N PRO A 119 24.88 -8.52 -4.77
CA PRO A 119 23.69 -8.96 -5.47
C PRO A 119 23.04 -10.13 -4.72
N ILE A 120 21.71 -10.17 -4.69
CA ILE A 120 20.97 -11.31 -4.17
C ILE A 120 21.00 -12.41 -5.24
N GLU A 121 21.38 -13.63 -4.89
CA GLU A 121 21.41 -14.75 -5.83
C GLU A 121 20.05 -15.01 -6.50
N ASP A 122 20.06 -15.54 -7.72
CA ASP A 122 18.88 -15.80 -8.56
C ASP A 122 18.04 -14.56 -8.91
N THR A 123 18.51 -13.34 -8.64
CA THR A 123 17.81 -12.10 -9.01
C THR A 123 18.25 -11.56 -10.38
N PRO A 124 17.49 -10.64 -11.00
CA PRO A 124 17.88 -9.99 -12.24
C PRO A 124 19.28 -9.37 -12.19
N ALA A 125 19.64 -8.73 -11.08
CA ALA A 125 20.95 -8.15 -10.86
C ALA A 125 22.10 -9.17 -10.87
N PHE A 126 21.89 -10.30 -10.20
CA PHE A 126 22.87 -11.39 -10.18
C PHE A 126 23.07 -11.97 -11.59
N ARG A 127 21.98 -12.20 -12.33
CA ARG A 127 22.04 -12.66 -13.73
C ARG A 127 22.68 -11.64 -14.67
N ALA A 128 22.55 -10.35 -14.38
CA ALA A 128 23.19 -9.26 -15.13
C ALA A 128 24.71 -9.16 -14.85
N GLY A 129 25.26 -9.97 -13.94
CA GLY A 129 26.69 -9.99 -13.65
C GLY A 129 27.17 -8.85 -12.74
N ILE A 130 26.26 -8.23 -12.00
CA ILE A 130 26.61 -7.31 -10.91
C ILE A 130 27.39 -8.09 -9.85
N LYS A 131 28.40 -7.47 -9.26
CA LYS A 131 29.23 -8.05 -8.20
C LYS A 131 29.33 -7.09 -7.02
N ALA A 132 29.69 -7.66 -5.86
CA ALA A 132 30.07 -6.88 -4.70
C ALA A 132 31.21 -5.91 -5.06
N GLY A 133 31.12 -4.67 -4.58
CA GLY A 133 32.09 -3.62 -4.85
C GLY A 133 31.85 -2.82 -6.13
N ASP A 134 30.83 -3.17 -6.95
CA ASP A 134 30.47 -2.34 -8.10
C ASP A 134 30.01 -0.95 -7.66
N GLN A 135 30.59 0.09 -8.25
CA GLN A 135 30.17 1.47 -8.04
C GLN A 135 29.13 1.84 -9.08
N ILE A 136 27.92 2.18 -8.65
CA ILE A 136 26.84 2.63 -9.55
C ILE A 136 27.04 4.14 -9.74
N ILE A 137 27.49 4.55 -10.92
CA ILE A 137 27.79 5.96 -11.22
C ILE A 137 26.60 6.70 -11.86
N LYS A 138 25.68 5.96 -12.51
CA LYS A 138 24.46 6.51 -13.12
C LYS A 138 23.31 5.53 -13.01
N ILE A 139 22.09 6.08 -12.91
CA ILE A 139 20.82 5.35 -13.02
C ILE A 139 19.96 6.09 -14.04
N ASP A 140 19.59 5.42 -15.12
CA ASP A 140 18.87 5.96 -16.29
C ASP A 140 19.53 7.25 -16.82
N GLY A 141 20.86 7.21 -16.95
CA GLY A 141 21.67 8.33 -17.43
C GLY A 141 21.89 9.47 -16.42
N LYS A 142 21.20 9.46 -15.26
CA LYS A 142 21.39 10.46 -14.20
C LYS A 142 22.52 10.06 -13.27
N SER A 143 23.45 10.97 -13.03
CA SER A 143 24.54 10.78 -12.06
C SER A 143 24.00 10.41 -10.68
N THR A 144 24.66 9.45 -10.03
CA THR A 144 24.42 9.08 -8.62
C THR A 144 25.28 9.89 -7.66
N LYS A 145 26.20 10.72 -8.17
CA LYS A 145 26.96 11.67 -7.35
C LYS A 145 25.96 12.60 -6.63
N ASP A 146 26.12 12.71 -5.31
CA ASP A 146 25.25 13.47 -4.40
C ASP A 146 23.81 12.92 -4.24
N MET A 147 23.51 11.74 -4.80
CA MET A 147 22.21 11.09 -4.63
C MET A 147 22.13 10.42 -3.26
N SER A 148 21.02 10.63 -2.54
CA SER A 148 20.78 9.91 -1.29
C SER A 148 20.54 8.41 -1.56
N ILE A 149 20.82 7.55 -0.57
CA ILE A 149 20.50 6.11 -0.67
C ILE A 149 19.02 5.92 -0.98
N MET A 150 18.15 6.69 -0.33
CA MET A 150 16.70 6.60 -0.53
C MET A 150 16.28 6.94 -1.96
N ASP A 151 16.88 7.94 -2.58
CA ASP A 151 16.57 8.32 -3.96
C ASP A 151 17.07 7.27 -4.96
N ALA A 152 18.23 6.69 -4.70
CA ALA A 152 18.75 5.56 -5.47
C ALA A 152 17.80 4.36 -5.38
N VAL A 153 17.37 3.98 -4.17
CA VAL A 153 16.41 2.89 -3.95
C VAL A 153 15.11 3.14 -4.70
N LYS A 154 14.54 4.35 -4.63
CA LYS A 154 13.31 4.70 -5.36
C LYS A 154 13.45 4.54 -6.87
N LYS A 155 14.62 4.87 -7.44
CA LYS A 155 14.89 4.71 -8.88
C LYS A 155 15.12 3.26 -9.29
N LEU A 156 15.79 2.48 -8.45
CA LEU A 156 16.11 1.08 -8.75
C LEU A 156 14.89 0.17 -8.54
N ARG A 157 14.01 0.50 -7.59
CA ARG A 157 12.69 -0.11 -7.43
C ARG A 157 11.76 0.27 -8.58
N GLY A 158 10.70 -0.52 -8.76
CA GLY A 158 9.70 -0.25 -9.78
C GLY A 158 8.87 -1.49 -10.12
N LYS A 159 7.88 -1.30 -11.01
CA LYS A 159 6.97 -2.37 -11.42
C LYS A 159 7.73 -3.48 -12.16
N LYS A 160 7.33 -4.74 -11.93
CA LYS A 160 7.83 -5.91 -12.65
C LYS A 160 7.72 -5.69 -14.16
N GLY A 161 8.74 -6.11 -14.90
CA GLY A 161 8.81 -6.03 -16.37
C GLY A 161 9.29 -4.67 -16.90
N THR A 162 9.37 -3.64 -16.07
CA THR A 162 9.99 -2.37 -16.47
C THR A 162 11.51 -2.50 -16.46
N GLN A 163 12.19 -1.73 -17.30
CA GLN A 163 13.66 -1.75 -17.40
C GLN A 163 14.27 -0.55 -16.68
N VAL A 164 15.51 -0.72 -16.23
CA VAL A 164 16.38 0.35 -15.74
C VAL A 164 17.77 0.13 -16.26
N THR A 165 18.45 1.20 -16.65
CA THR A 165 19.85 1.13 -17.06
C THR A 165 20.72 1.70 -15.96
N ILE A 166 21.64 0.89 -15.46
CA ILE A 166 22.64 1.34 -14.49
C ILE A 166 24.02 1.35 -15.15
N SER A 167 24.79 2.40 -14.91
CA SER A 167 26.19 2.46 -15.32
C SER A 167 27.05 2.07 -14.12
N ILE A 168 27.82 0.99 -14.25
CA ILE A 168 28.69 0.48 -13.19
C ILE A 168 30.16 0.72 -13.50
N MET A 169 30.94 1.01 -12.47
CA MET A 169 32.39 1.04 -12.48
C MET A 169 32.91 -0.05 -11.54
N ARG A 170 33.88 -0.83 -12.01
CA ARG A 170 34.49 -1.95 -11.27
C ARG A 170 36.00 -1.84 -11.39
N GLU A 171 36.72 -2.26 -10.36
CA GLU A 171 38.18 -2.38 -10.42
C GLU A 171 38.60 -3.23 -11.64
N GLY A 172 39.50 -2.70 -12.45
CA GLY A 172 39.92 -3.30 -13.73
C GLY A 172 39.12 -2.89 -14.96
N PHE A 173 38.02 -2.13 -14.82
CA PHE A 173 37.37 -1.48 -15.96
C PHE A 173 38.07 -0.17 -16.29
N THR A 174 38.40 0.03 -17.57
CA THR A 174 38.93 1.30 -18.07
C THR A 174 37.83 2.34 -18.28
N GLN A 175 36.59 1.90 -18.47
CA GLN A 175 35.40 2.74 -18.65
C GLN A 175 34.18 2.10 -17.97
N PRO A 176 33.21 2.93 -17.53
CA PRO A 176 31.95 2.41 -17.00
C PRO A 176 31.20 1.55 -18.01
N LYS A 177 30.49 0.53 -17.52
CA LYS A 177 29.63 -0.33 -18.35
C LYS A 177 28.17 -0.11 -18.02
N ASP A 178 27.36 0.03 -19.06
CA ASP A 178 25.91 0.14 -18.93
C ASP A 178 25.27 -1.25 -18.94
N LEU A 179 24.44 -1.51 -17.93
CA LEU A 179 23.67 -2.73 -17.78
C LEU A 179 22.19 -2.36 -17.73
N THR A 180 21.43 -2.80 -18.73
CA THR A 180 19.98 -2.71 -18.71
C THR A 180 19.41 -3.96 -18.06
N ILE A 181 18.64 -3.76 -16.99
CA ILE A 181 18.11 -4.84 -16.15
C ILE A 181 16.60 -4.70 -16.08
N THR A 182 15.91 -5.79 -16.38
CA THR A 182 14.45 -5.87 -16.22
C THR A 182 14.11 -6.14 -14.77
N ARG A 183 13.30 -5.27 -14.16
CA ARG A 183 12.81 -5.41 -12.79
C ARG A 183 11.94 -6.65 -12.67
N ASP A 184 12.10 -7.37 -11.57
CA ASP A 184 11.26 -8.51 -11.22
C ASP A 184 10.84 -8.45 -9.75
N ILE A 185 9.95 -9.35 -9.36
CA ILE A 185 9.57 -9.54 -7.97
C ILE A 185 10.66 -10.37 -7.30
N ILE A 186 11.49 -9.71 -6.51
CA ILE A 186 12.52 -10.34 -5.68
C ILE A 186 11.83 -11.02 -4.51
N GLN A 187 12.18 -12.26 -4.21
CA GLN A 187 11.68 -12.98 -3.04
C GLN A 187 12.85 -13.27 -2.12
N ILE A 188 12.80 -12.73 -0.90
CA ILE A 188 13.80 -13.05 0.13
C ILE A 188 13.46 -14.45 0.66
N LYS A 189 14.33 -15.42 0.39
CA LYS A 189 14.24 -16.73 1.04
C LYS A 189 14.77 -16.57 2.47
N SER A 190 13.91 -16.75 3.48
CA SER A 190 14.28 -16.57 4.89
C SER A 190 15.32 -17.59 5.38
N VAL A 191 15.39 -18.76 4.73
CA VAL A 191 16.40 -19.80 4.98
C VAL A 191 16.76 -20.45 3.65
N LYS A 192 18.06 -20.71 3.45
CA LYS A 192 18.55 -21.63 2.43
C LYS A 192 18.93 -22.91 3.14
N SER A 193 18.50 -24.03 2.57
CA SER A 193 19.03 -25.33 2.94
C SER A 193 19.69 -25.99 1.74
N MET A 194 20.79 -26.68 1.99
CA MET A 194 21.50 -27.52 1.04
C MET A 194 21.83 -28.84 1.70
N VAL A 195 21.63 -29.95 0.98
CA VAL A 195 22.08 -31.26 1.42
C VAL A 195 23.51 -31.45 0.90
N LEU A 196 24.49 -31.46 1.80
CA LEU A 196 25.91 -31.64 1.44
C LEU A 196 26.23 -33.12 1.15
N ASN A 197 25.51 -34.03 1.81
CA ASN A 197 25.61 -35.50 1.65
C ASN A 197 24.41 -36.18 2.35
N GLU A 198 24.25 -37.51 2.20
CA GLU A 198 23.08 -38.28 2.66
C GLU A 198 22.73 -38.14 4.16
N ARG A 199 23.59 -37.52 4.98
CA ARG A 199 23.39 -37.37 6.43
C ARG A 199 23.54 -35.94 6.98
N ILE A 200 23.84 -34.92 6.15
CA ILE A 200 24.06 -33.54 6.62
C ILE A 200 23.31 -32.53 5.75
N GLY A 201 22.41 -31.77 6.38
CA GLY A 201 21.80 -30.56 5.83
C GLY A 201 22.42 -29.31 6.45
N TYR A 202 22.67 -28.29 5.63
CA TYR A 202 23.18 -26.95 5.98
C TYR A 202 22.15 -25.90 5.60
#